data_AF-A0A8C1ZQR0-F1
#
_entry.id   AF-A0A8C1ZQR0-F1
#
_cell.length_a   1.000
_cell.length_b   1.000
_cell.length_c   1.000
_cell.angle_alpha   90.00
_cell.angle_beta   90.00
_cell.angle_gamma   90.00
#
_symmetry.space_group_name_H-M   'P 1'
#
loop_
_entity.id
_entity.type
_entity.pdbx_description
1 polymer ?
#
loop_
_entity_poly.entity_id
_entity_poly.type
_entity_poly.pdbx_seq_one_letter_code
_entity_poly.pdbx_strand_id
1 'polypeptide(L)'
;MYVNSYMHISACVCRHMERVLGLGVGPLAAGTVGLLILLKVIQRLRHKQSVQDKVVVITGASSGLGKECARVFHAAGARLILCGRDQKRLQEVVEELGNINSVIQTYTPCTVTFDLSNTSVVSSAAEEILKCHGHVDVLINNAGISYRGNILDTHVSVQRDVMETNYFGPVALTQAILPSMVDRRSGHIVVISSVQGKIPIPYRSAYSASKHATQAYFDCLRAEVERLGLQVSVISPGYIRTNLSINAVTGDGSKYGVMDKTTARGSDPVDVARAVLKAVCHKQKDVVLAGLLPTAAIYLRTLWPSLYFRLMASRAIKEHRVKEE
;
A
#
# COMPACT_ATOMS: atom_id res chain seq x y z
N MET A 1 -52.26 27.90 -66.36
CA MET A 1 -52.99 28.59 -65.28
C MET A 1 -53.24 27.57 -64.16
N TYR A 2 -52.75 27.88 -62.94
CA TYR A 2 -53.04 27.26 -61.62
C TYR A 2 -52.74 25.76 -61.43
N VAL A 3 -51.74 25.33 -60.63
CA VAL A 3 -51.56 25.36 -59.16
C VAL A 3 -52.42 24.33 -58.39
N ASN A 4 -51.74 23.62 -57.47
CA ASN A 4 -52.21 22.84 -56.31
C ASN A 4 -52.65 21.37 -56.47
N SER A 5 -51.85 20.47 -55.89
CA SER A 5 -52.30 19.53 -54.83
C SER A 5 -51.12 18.67 -54.33
N TYR A 6 -50.35 19.18 -53.37
CA TYR A 6 -49.38 18.42 -52.57
C TYR A 6 -49.75 18.56 -51.09
N MET A 7 -50.77 17.84 -50.64
CA MET A 7 -51.06 17.75 -49.21
C MET A 7 -51.97 16.56 -48.91
N HIS A 8 -51.49 15.32 -49.03
CA HIS A 8 -52.15 14.16 -48.40
C HIS A 8 -51.29 12.89 -48.33
N ILE A 9 -50.00 12.98 -48.00
CA ILE A 9 -49.21 11.81 -47.61
C ILE A 9 -48.27 12.20 -46.44
N SER A 10 -48.84 12.56 -45.29
CA SER A 10 -48.03 12.85 -44.09
C SER A 10 -48.66 12.41 -42.76
N ALA A 11 -49.69 11.55 -42.78
CA ALA A 11 -50.38 11.13 -41.56
C ALA A 11 -50.42 9.61 -41.32
N CYS A 12 -49.97 8.78 -42.28
CA CYS A 12 -50.02 7.31 -42.16
C CYS A 12 -48.67 6.67 -41.79
N VAL A 13 -47.54 7.27 -42.19
CA VAL A 13 -46.20 6.68 -41.91
C VAL A 13 -45.67 7.02 -40.51
N CYS A 14 -46.16 8.11 -39.89
CA CYS A 14 -45.63 8.56 -38.58
C CYS A 14 -46.19 7.79 -37.37
N ARG A 15 -47.30 7.05 -37.52
CA ARG A 15 -47.92 6.30 -36.40
C ARG A 15 -47.51 4.82 -36.32
N HIS A 16 -46.76 4.31 -37.29
CA HIS A 16 -46.21 2.94 -37.23
C HIS A 16 -44.74 2.89 -36.78
N MET A 17 -44.01 4.01 -36.85
CA MET A 17 -42.61 4.07 -36.47
C MET A 17 -42.37 4.34 -34.97
N GLU A 18 -43.35 4.90 -34.25
CA GLU A 18 -43.26 5.10 -32.79
C GLU A 18 -43.52 3.83 -31.97
N ARG A 19 -44.12 2.78 -32.55
CA ARG A 19 -44.34 1.50 -31.84
C ARG A 19 -43.17 0.52 -31.93
N VAL A 20 -42.21 0.75 -32.83
CA VAL A 20 -41.07 -0.17 -33.03
C VAL A 20 -39.80 0.29 -32.30
N LEU A 21 -39.70 1.57 -31.93
CA LEU A 21 -38.52 2.12 -31.25
C LEU A 21 -38.65 2.21 -29.71
N GLY A 22 -39.81 1.89 -29.15
CA GLY A 22 -40.09 2.02 -27.71
C GLY A 22 -39.73 0.82 -26.82
N LEU A 23 -39.23 -0.28 -27.35
CA LEU A 23 -39.08 -1.55 -26.59
C LEU A 23 -37.67 -2.17 -26.59
N GLY A 24 -36.68 -1.53 -27.21
CA GLY A 24 -35.39 -2.20 -27.46
C GLY A 24 -34.25 -1.95 -26.46
N VAL A 25 -34.22 -0.83 -25.75
CA VAL A 25 -32.98 -0.37 -25.08
C VAL A 25 -32.99 -0.59 -23.55
N GLY A 26 -34.17 -0.54 -22.93
CA GLY A 26 -34.33 -0.71 -21.48
C GLY A 26 -33.98 -2.12 -20.96
N PRO A 27 -34.46 -3.22 -21.58
CA PRO A 27 -34.23 -4.59 -21.08
C PRO A 27 -32.77 -5.04 -21.22
N LEU A 28 -32.07 -4.61 -22.28
CA LEU A 28 -30.66 -4.92 -22.53
C LEU A 28 -29.73 -4.17 -21.56
N ALA A 29 -30.03 -2.91 -21.23
CA ALA A 29 -29.29 -2.15 -20.22
C ALA A 29 -29.52 -2.70 -18.80
N ALA A 30 -30.76 -3.08 -18.46
CA ALA A 30 -31.06 -3.70 -17.17
C ALA A 30 -30.43 -5.10 -17.04
N GLY A 31 -30.42 -5.90 -18.11
CA GLY A 31 -29.79 -7.22 -18.15
C GLY A 31 -28.26 -7.17 -18.02
N THR A 32 -27.61 -6.17 -18.64
CA THR A 32 -26.16 -5.96 -18.51
C THR A 32 -25.77 -5.45 -17.11
N VAL A 33 -26.54 -4.55 -16.50
CA VAL A 33 -26.33 -4.11 -15.11
C VAL A 33 -26.57 -5.28 -14.14
N GLY A 34 -27.63 -6.06 -14.34
CA GLY A 34 -27.93 -7.25 -13.55
C GLY A 34 -26.83 -8.32 -13.66
N LEU A 35 -26.32 -8.56 -14.86
CA LEU A 35 -25.20 -9.48 -15.09
C LEU A 35 -23.90 -8.96 -14.48
N LEU A 36 -23.62 -7.65 -14.53
CA LEU A 36 -22.44 -7.05 -13.88
C LEU A 36 -22.53 -7.10 -12.34
N ILE A 37 -23.72 -6.88 -11.78
CA ILE A 37 -23.98 -7.04 -10.34
C ILE A 37 -23.82 -8.51 -9.96
N LEU A 38 -24.41 -9.43 -10.72
CA LEU A 38 -24.29 -10.86 -10.49
C LEU A 38 -22.83 -11.33 -10.65
N LEU A 39 -22.08 -10.86 -11.64
CA LEU A 39 -20.65 -11.13 -11.80
C LEU A 39 -19.82 -10.54 -10.66
N LYS A 40 -20.16 -9.34 -10.16
CA LYS A 40 -19.52 -8.77 -8.96
C LYS A 40 -19.88 -9.54 -7.69
N VAL A 41 -21.11 -10.04 -7.57
CA VAL A 41 -21.56 -10.86 -6.45
C VAL A 41 -20.91 -12.24 -6.52
N ILE A 42 -20.88 -12.90 -7.68
CA ILE A 42 -20.17 -14.16 -7.90
C ILE A 42 -18.66 -13.97 -7.73
N GLN A 43 -18.08 -12.85 -8.18
CA GLN A 43 -16.68 -12.53 -7.90
C GLN A 43 -16.46 -12.31 -6.41
N ARG A 44 -17.33 -11.59 -5.69
CA ARG A 44 -17.26 -11.41 -4.23
C ARG A 44 -17.44 -12.73 -3.46
N LEU A 45 -18.31 -13.62 -3.94
CA LEU A 45 -18.58 -14.93 -3.35
C LEU A 45 -17.47 -15.94 -3.69
N ARG A 46 -16.86 -15.87 -4.88
CA ARG A 46 -15.67 -16.66 -5.28
C ARG A 46 -14.38 -16.09 -4.68
N HIS A 47 -14.32 -14.80 -4.35
CA HIS A 47 -13.25 -14.17 -3.54
C HIS A 47 -13.50 -14.33 -2.04
N LYS A 48 -13.75 -15.56 -1.59
CA LYS A 48 -13.27 -15.97 -0.28
C LYS A 48 -11.75 -16.22 -0.39
N GLN A 49 -11.00 -15.24 -0.92
CA GLN A 49 -9.54 -15.31 -0.98
C GLN A 49 -9.04 -15.03 0.42
N SER A 50 -8.94 -16.10 1.20
CA SER A 50 -8.37 -16.08 2.53
C SER A 50 -6.86 -16.15 2.45
N VAL A 51 -6.18 -15.53 3.40
CA VAL A 51 -4.76 -15.80 3.70
C VAL A 51 -4.60 -16.99 4.64
N GLN A 52 -5.68 -17.76 4.85
CA GLN A 52 -5.67 -19.00 5.61
C GLN A 52 -4.52 -19.90 5.17
N ASP A 53 -3.73 -20.34 6.14
CA ASP A 53 -2.58 -21.23 6.01
C ASP A 53 -1.43 -20.69 5.14
N LYS A 54 -1.56 -19.47 4.59
CA LYS A 54 -0.49 -18.83 3.81
C LYS A 54 0.64 -18.42 4.72
N VAL A 55 1.88 -18.64 4.26
CA VAL A 55 3.07 -18.17 4.97
C VAL A 55 3.30 -16.70 4.67
N VAL A 56 3.15 -15.86 5.69
CA VAL A 56 3.24 -14.40 5.57
C VAL A 56 4.39 -13.87 6.43
N VAL A 57 5.37 -13.27 5.78
CA VAL A 57 6.51 -12.59 6.42
C VAL A 57 6.17 -11.11 6.58
N ILE A 58 6.37 -10.54 7.76
CA ILE A 58 6.10 -9.12 8.03
C ILE A 58 7.35 -8.48 8.64
N THR A 59 7.95 -7.51 7.94
CA THR A 59 9.06 -6.72 8.50
C THR A 59 8.56 -5.55 9.33
N GLY A 60 9.28 -5.21 10.41
CA GLY A 60 8.86 -4.15 11.32
C GLY A 60 7.61 -4.55 12.12
N ALA A 61 7.46 -5.84 12.42
CA ALA A 61 6.28 -6.41 13.06
C ALA A 61 6.14 -6.05 14.55
N SER A 62 7.19 -5.52 15.18
CA SER A 62 7.22 -5.23 16.62
C SER A 62 6.40 -4.00 17.05
N SER A 63 5.96 -3.14 16.12
CA SER A 63 5.16 -1.95 16.46
C SER A 63 4.38 -1.36 15.27
N GLY A 64 3.51 -0.39 15.56
CA GLY A 64 2.83 0.41 14.54
C GLY A 64 2.02 -0.42 13.55
N LEU A 65 2.09 -0.06 12.27
CA LEU A 65 1.35 -0.75 11.21
C LEU A 65 1.74 -2.24 11.09
N GLY A 66 3.03 -2.58 11.27
CA GLY A 66 3.49 -3.96 11.15
C GLY A 66 2.87 -4.87 12.22
N LYS A 67 2.76 -4.38 13.46
CA LYS A 67 2.07 -5.07 14.55
C LYS A 67 0.59 -5.28 14.26
N GLU A 68 -0.10 -4.26 13.74
CA GLU A 68 -1.51 -4.39 13.38
C GLU A 68 -1.73 -5.31 12.15
N CYS A 69 -0.81 -5.31 11.18
CA CYS A 69 -0.80 -6.31 10.12
C CYS A 69 -0.64 -7.72 10.71
N ALA A 70 0.26 -7.92 11.68
CA ALA A 70 0.40 -9.22 12.34
C ALA A 70 -0.92 -9.65 13.01
N ARG A 71 -1.60 -8.76 13.74
CA ARG A 71 -2.92 -9.07 14.33
C ARG A 71 -3.96 -9.45 13.29
N VAL A 72 -4.11 -8.63 12.25
CA VAL A 72 -5.14 -8.82 11.21
C VAL A 72 -4.89 -10.08 10.39
N PHE A 73 -3.64 -10.37 10.03
CA PHE A 73 -3.31 -11.57 9.27
C PHE A 73 -3.35 -12.83 10.14
N HIS A 74 -2.96 -12.77 11.42
CA HIS A 74 -3.10 -13.87 12.36
C HIS A 74 -4.58 -14.26 12.53
N ALA A 75 -5.46 -13.28 12.77
CA ALA A 75 -6.90 -13.50 12.88
C ALA A 75 -7.54 -14.02 11.57
N ALA A 76 -6.88 -13.81 10.44
CA ALA A 76 -7.26 -14.37 9.14
C ALA A 76 -6.64 -15.76 8.85
N GLY A 77 -5.97 -16.37 9.85
CA GLY A 77 -5.43 -17.72 9.82
C GLY A 77 -4.11 -17.88 9.05
N ALA A 78 -3.38 -16.79 8.82
CA ALA A 78 -2.05 -16.86 8.21
C ALA A 78 -1.02 -17.48 9.15
N ARG A 79 -0.04 -18.20 8.59
CA ARG A 79 1.18 -18.63 9.28
C ARG A 79 2.19 -17.49 9.24
N LEU A 80 2.42 -16.86 10.39
CA LEU A 80 3.21 -15.62 10.45
C LEU A 80 4.68 -15.87 10.76
N ILE A 81 5.54 -15.14 10.06
CA ILE A 81 6.94 -14.95 10.41
C ILE A 81 7.14 -13.46 10.69
N LEU A 82 7.39 -13.11 11.95
CA LEU A 82 7.50 -11.74 12.43
C LEU A 82 8.95 -11.30 12.46
N CYS A 83 9.29 -10.26 11.71
CA CYS A 83 10.65 -9.77 11.60
C CYS A 83 10.83 -8.38 12.22
N GLY A 84 11.96 -8.16 12.88
CA GLY A 84 12.29 -6.90 13.52
C GLY A 84 13.65 -6.95 14.25
N ARG A 85 14.05 -5.84 14.85
CA ARG A 85 15.34 -5.71 15.54
C ARG A 85 15.30 -6.06 17.02
N ASP A 86 14.10 -6.02 17.60
CA ASP A 86 13.88 -6.14 19.04
C ASP A 86 13.18 -7.47 19.29
N GLN A 87 13.99 -8.48 19.66
CA GLN A 87 13.52 -9.83 19.92
C GLN A 87 12.47 -9.85 21.04
N LYS A 88 12.63 -9.01 22.08
CA LYS A 88 11.71 -8.96 23.21
C LYS A 88 10.34 -8.47 22.75
N ARG A 89 10.29 -7.35 22.02
CA ARG A 89 9.01 -6.85 21.48
C ARG A 89 8.37 -7.80 20.47
N LEU A 90 9.16 -8.55 19.70
CA LEU A 90 8.61 -9.59 18.83
C LEU A 90 7.93 -10.69 19.65
N GLN A 91 8.53 -11.14 20.74
CA GLN A 91 7.91 -12.13 21.63
C GLN A 91 6.65 -11.58 22.32
N GLU A 92 6.65 -10.32 22.74
CA GLU A 92 5.44 -9.66 23.26
C GLU A 92 4.30 -9.69 22.23
N VAL A 93 4.59 -9.47 20.94
CA VAL A 93 3.58 -9.60 19.88
C VAL A 93 3.12 -11.06 19.74
N VAL A 94 4.01 -12.04 19.80
CA VAL A 94 3.64 -13.47 19.75
C VAL A 94 2.66 -13.83 20.88
N GLU A 95 2.97 -13.43 22.11
CA GLU A 95 2.11 -13.65 23.29
C GLU A 95 0.75 -12.98 23.14
N GLU A 96 0.72 -11.72 22.69
CA GLU A 96 -0.52 -10.99 22.44
C GLU A 96 -1.39 -11.66 21.36
N LEU A 97 -0.78 -12.25 20.33
CA LEU A 97 -1.50 -12.98 19.28
C LEU A 97 -2.06 -14.32 19.78
N GLY A 98 -1.32 -15.03 20.63
CA GLY A 98 -1.77 -16.28 21.26
C GLY A 98 -3.02 -16.13 22.13
N ASN A 99 -3.26 -14.92 22.66
CA ASN A 99 -4.44 -14.59 23.46
C ASN A 99 -5.68 -14.20 22.64
N ILE A 100 -5.59 -14.15 21.30
CA ILE A 100 -6.72 -13.81 20.44
C ILE A 100 -7.60 -15.03 20.24
N ASN A 101 -8.82 -14.98 20.78
CA ASN A 101 -9.86 -15.95 20.46
C ASN A 101 -10.31 -15.78 19.00
N SER A 102 -9.85 -16.66 18.13
CA SER A 102 -10.24 -16.70 16.73
C SER A 102 -11.20 -17.85 16.46
N VAL A 103 -12.24 -17.58 15.66
CA VAL A 103 -13.17 -18.61 15.15
C VAL A 103 -12.47 -19.50 14.10
N ILE A 104 -11.40 -18.98 13.50
CA ILE A 104 -10.62 -19.62 12.45
C ILE A 104 -9.33 -20.17 13.05
N GLN A 105 -8.84 -21.31 12.56
CA GLN A 105 -7.57 -21.89 12.98
C GLN A 105 -6.41 -20.90 12.80
N THR A 106 -5.69 -20.65 13.89
CA THR A 106 -4.48 -19.82 13.90
C THR A 106 -3.25 -20.64 14.29
N TYR A 107 -2.07 -20.05 14.11
CA TYR A 107 -0.78 -20.70 14.34
C TYR A 107 0.12 -19.79 15.18
N THR A 108 0.91 -20.38 16.07
CA THR A 108 1.96 -19.65 16.78
C THR A 108 2.96 -19.06 15.77
N PRO A 109 3.16 -17.72 15.74
CA PRO A 109 4.11 -17.11 14.82
C PRO A 109 5.56 -17.53 15.11
N CYS A 110 6.38 -17.61 14.05
CA CYS A 110 7.84 -17.62 14.18
C CYS A 110 8.37 -16.19 14.27
N THR A 111 9.55 -16.01 14.86
CA THR A 111 10.24 -14.71 14.91
C THR A 111 11.62 -14.82 14.29
N VAL A 112 12.02 -13.84 13.48
CA VAL A 112 13.39 -13.73 12.95
C VAL A 112 13.92 -12.33 13.25
N THR A 113 15.00 -12.26 14.01
CA THR A 113 15.55 -10.97 14.49
C THR A 113 16.75 -10.54 13.67
N PHE A 114 16.63 -9.38 13.00
CA PHE A 114 17.73 -8.77 12.26
C PHE A 114 17.47 -7.27 12.03
N ASP A 115 18.54 -6.53 11.72
CA ASP A 115 18.43 -5.15 11.26
C ASP A 115 18.35 -5.10 9.73
N LEU A 116 17.20 -4.67 9.23
CA LEU A 116 16.94 -4.55 7.80
C LEU A 116 17.85 -3.49 7.13
N SER A 117 18.36 -2.52 7.88
CA SER A 117 19.33 -1.54 7.34
C SER A 117 20.72 -2.12 7.13
N ASN A 118 21.04 -3.27 7.74
CA ASN A 118 22.30 -3.96 7.54
C ASN A 118 22.14 -5.03 6.46
N THR A 119 22.37 -4.66 5.20
CA THR A 119 22.22 -5.56 4.05
C THR A 119 23.11 -6.81 4.12
N SER A 120 24.23 -6.75 4.85
CA SER A 120 25.15 -7.90 4.99
C SER A 120 24.53 -9.10 5.73
N VAL A 121 23.53 -8.87 6.60
CA VAL A 121 22.86 -9.95 7.37
C VAL A 121 21.53 -10.39 6.75
N VAL A 122 21.09 -9.72 5.67
CA VAL A 122 19.77 -9.97 5.07
C VAL A 122 19.71 -11.36 4.41
N SER A 123 20.80 -11.82 3.80
CA SER A 123 20.86 -13.16 3.20
C SER A 123 20.67 -14.26 4.25
N SER A 124 21.39 -14.20 5.38
CA SER A 124 21.22 -15.16 6.47
C SER A 124 19.83 -15.10 7.11
N ALA A 125 19.27 -13.88 7.25
CA ALA A 125 17.90 -13.72 7.75
C ALA A 125 16.87 -14.32 6.78
N ALA A 126 17.06 -14.20 5.47
CA ALA A 126 16.19 -14.81 4.47
C ALA A 126 16.23 -16.34 4.52
N GLU A 127 17.41 -16.94 4.74
CA GLU A 127 17.53 -18.38 4.98
C GLU A 127 16.77 -18.82 6.23
N GLU A 128 16.88 -18.07 7.32
CA GLU A 128 16.15 -18.35 8.57
C GLU A 128 14.64 -18.26 8.36
N ILE A 129 14.17 -17.21 7.67
CA ILE A 129 12.77 -17.04 7.26
C ILE A 129 12.28 -18.26 6.47
N LEU A 130 13.04 -18.70 5.47
CA LEU A 130 12.66 -19.85 4.65
C LEU A 130 12.65 -21.15 5.45
N LYS A 131 13.53 -21.33 6.44
CA LYS A 131 13.57 -22.50 7.32
C LYS A 131 12.33 -22.64 8.21
N CYS A 132 11.63 -21.54 8.56
CA CYS A 132 10.45 -21.61 9.42
C CYS A 132 9.31 -22.48 8.84
N HIS A 133 9.04 -22.35 7.54
CA HIS A 133 7.92 -23.03 6.87
C HIS A 133 8.25 -23.61 5.48
N GLY A 134 9.53 -23.58 5.08
CA GLY A 134 10.04 -24.05 3.79
C GLY A 134 9.76 -23.13 2.60
N HIS A 135 8.92 -22.10 2.77
CA HIS A 135 8.53 -21.18 1.71
C HIS A 135 7.91 -19.89 2.26
N VAL A 136 7.75 -18.87 1.40
CA VAL A 136 7.03 -17.62 1.70
C VAL A 136 5.98 -17.36 0.63
N ASP A 137 4.71 -17.29 1.02
CA ASP A 137 3.62 -16.95 0.09
C ASP A 137 3.43 -15.44 -0.05
N VAL A 138 3.56 -14.69 1.05
CA VAL A 138 3.44 -13.24 1.05
C VAL A 138 4.59 -12.62 1.83
N LEU A 139 5.34 -11.71 1.20
CA LEU A 139 6.36 -10.89 1.85
C LEU A 139 5.82 -9.46 2.01
N ILE A 140 5.63 -9.00 3.25
CA ILE A 140 5.21 -7.63 3.57
C ILE A 140 6.43 -6.82 4.04
N ASN A 141 7.03 -6.10 3.11
CA ASN A 141 8.06 -5.09 3.36
C ASN A 141 7.43 -3.84 3.99
N ASN A 142 7.31 -3.84 5.32
CA ASN A 142 6.69 -2.76 6.10
C ASN A 142 7.70 -1.94 6.91
N ALA A 143 8.82 -2.54 7.34
CA ALA A 143 9.84 -1.83 8.12
C ALA A 143 10.30 -0.55 7.40
N GLY A 144 10.51 0.50 8.19
CA GLY A 144 10.97 1.78 7.68
C GLY A 144 11.11 2.83 8.78
N ILE A 145 11.92 3.84 8.51
CA ILE A 145 12.04 5.05 9.32
C ILE A 145 11.50 6.25 8.57
N SER A 146 11.20 7.31 9.31
CA SER A 146 10.79 8.58 8.75
C SER A 146 11.77 9.68 9.16
N TYR A 147 11.68 10.84 8.52
CA TYR A 147 12.66 11.91 8.67
C TYR A 147 11.97 13.26 8.79
N ARG A 148 12.53 14.17 9.60
CA ARG A 148 12.11 15.57 9.75
C ARG A 148 13.34 16.47 9.74
N GLY A 149 13.49 17.32 8.74
CA GLY A 149 14.63 18.25 8.74
C GLY A 149 14.59 19.23 7.59
N ASN A 150 15.35 20.31 7.74
CA ASN A 150 15.64 21.24 6.66
C ASN A 150 16.75 20.66 5.77
N ILE A 151 16.62 20.83 4.45
CA ILE A 151 17.61 20.35 3.49
C ILE A 151 18.97 21.03 3.72
N LEU A 152 18.98 22.31 4.11
CA LEU A 152 20.23 23.06 4.34
C LEU A 152 21.09 22.47 5.45
N ASP A 153 20.45 21.93 6.49
CA ASP A 153 21.14 21.51 7.73
C ASP A 153 21.24 19.99 7.87
N THR A 154 20.79 19.23 6.86
CA THR A 154 20.74 17.77 6.96
C THR A 154 22.02 17.12 6.47
N HIS A 155 22.63 16.31 7.33
CA HIS A 155 23.80 15.54 7.00
C HIS A 155 23.50 14.51 5.90
N VAL A 156 24.44 14.34 4.97
CA VAL A 156 24.33 13.32 3.91
C VAL A 156 24.30 11.91 4.49
N SER A 157 24.93 11.66 5.65
CA SER A 157 24.83 10.38 6.36
C SER A 157 23.38 10.02 6.69
N VAL A 158 22.59 10.97 7.20
CA VAL A 158 21.16 10.75 7.49
C VAL A 158 20.37 10.40 6.23
N GLN A 159 20.69 11.03 5.10
CA GLN A 159 20.08 10.69 3.81
C GLN A 159 20.36 9.22 3.45
N ARG A 160 21.61 8.76 3.65
CA ARG A 160 22.02 7.36 3.42
C ARG A 160 21.30 6.41 4.39
N ASP A 161 21.26 6.71 5.68
CA ASP A 161 20.62 5.85 6.69
C ASP A 161 19.12 5.61 6.40
N VAL A 162 18.43 6.65 5.94
CA VAL A 162 17.03 6.56 5.51
C VAL A 162 16.90 5.68 4.26
N MET A 163 17.84 5.77 3.31
CA MET A 163 17.89 4.91 2.13
C MET A 163 18.19 3.45 2.49
N GLU A 164 19.15 3.19 3.37
CA GLU A 164 19.49 1.83 3.81
C GLU A 164 18.25 1.12 4.38
N THR A 165 17.52 1.79 5.25
CA THR A 165 16.35 1.19 5.90
C THR A 165 15.14 1.09 4.98
N ASN A 166 14.81 2.14 4.23
CA ASN A 166 13.54 2.22 3.49
C ASN A 166 13.63 1.66 2.06
N TYR A 167 14.84 1.56 1.50
CA TYR A 167 15.08 1.16 0.11
C TYR A 167 15.96 -0.09 0.03
N PHE A 168 17.25 0.00 0.39
CA PHE A 168 18.19 -1.10 0.17
C PHE A 168 17.83 -2.35 0.97
N GLY A 169 17.37 -2.20 2.21
CA GLY A 169 16.90 -3.32 3.03
C GLY A 169 15.74 -4.12 2.40
N PRO A 170 14.59 -3.48 2.10
CA PRO A 170 13.50 -4.13 1.36
C PRO A 170 13.91 -4.72 0.01
N VAL A 171 14.81 -4.07 -0.72
CA VAL A 171 15.37 -4.58 -1.99
C VAL A 171 16.13 -5.88 -1.74
N ALA A 172 17.11 -5.86 -0.84
CA ALA A 172 17.94 -7.01 -0.51
C ALA A 172 17.11 -8.19 -0.01
N LEU A 173 16.15 -7.95 0.88
CA LEU A 173 15.29 -9.02 1.41
C LEU A 173 14.41 -9.61 0.33
N THR A 174 13.87 -8.77 -0.54
CA THR A 174 13.09 -9.21 -1.69
C THR A 174 13.94 -10.07 -2.62
N GLN A 175 15.15 -9.62 -2.98
CA GLN A 175 16.06 -10.39 -3.84
C GLN A 175 16.46 -11.74 -3.22
N ALA A 176 16.64 -11.80 -1.91
CA ALA A 176 16.99 -13.05 -1.22
C ALA A 176 15.83 -14.06 -1.18
N ILE A 177 14.58 -13.60 -1.06
CA ILE A 177 13.38 -14.48 -1.01
C ILE A 177 12.86 -14.82 -2.41
N LEU A 178 13.02 -13.93 -3.38
CA LEU A 178 12.43 -14.00 -4.72
C LEU A 178 12.69 -15.33 -5.46
N PRO A 179 13.90 -15.93 -5.45
CA PRO A 179 14.15 -17.22 -6.11
C PRO A 179 13.16 -18.31 -5.66
N SER A 180 12.90 -18.42 -4.35
CA SER A 180 11.95 -19.40 -3.82
C SER A 180 10.51 -19.19 -4.31
N MET A 181 10.11 -17.94 -4.57
CA MET A 181 8.78 -17.63 -5.13
C MET A 181 8.73 -17.95 -6.63
N VAL A 182 9.83 -17.70 -7.36
CA VAL A 182 9.96 -17.99 -8.79
C VAL A 182 9.92 -19.49 -9.05
N ASP A 183 10.65 -20.30 -8.27
CA ASP A 183 10.66 -21.75 -8.39
C ASP A 183 9.27 -22.36 -8.19
N ARG A 184 8.49 -21.80 -7.26
CA ARG A 184 7.10 -22.21 -7.00
C ARG A 184 6.09 -21.58 -7.97
N ARG A 185 6.50 -20.65 -8.83
CA ARG A 185 5.64 -19.80 -9.67
C ARG A 185 4.46 -19.18 -8.91
N SER A 186 4.70 -18.86 -7.64
CA SER A 186 3.68 -18.36 -6.73
C SER A 186 4.33 -17.56 -5.61
N GLY A 187 3.86 -16.34 -5.42
CA GLY A 187 4.31 -15.45 -4.36
C GLY A 187 3.69 -14.07 -4.52
N HIS A 188 3.58 -13.34 -3.42
CA HIS A 188 3.07 -11.98 -3.41
C HIS A 188 3.99 -11.08 -2.59
N ILE A 189 4.63 -10.13 -3.25
CA ILE A 189 5.46 -9.12 -2.60
C ILE A 189 4.62 -7.88 -2.38
N VAL A 190 4.53 -7.43 -1.13
CA VAL A 190 3.80 -6.24 -0.71
C VAL A 190 4.81 -5.28 -0.13
N VAL A 191 4.80 -4.03 -0.58
CA VAL A 191 5.64 -2.99 0.00
C VAL A 191 4.78 -1.84 0.54
N ILE A 192 5.05 -1.45 1.79
CA ILE A 192 4.45 -0.27 2.39
C ILE A 192 5.31 0.95 2.05
N SER A 193 4.87 1.66 1.01
CA SER A 193 5.41 2.95 0.60
C SER A 193 4.77 4.08 1.43
N SER A 194 4.39 5.18 0.78
CA SER A 194 3.64 6.31 1.33
C SER A 194 3.08 7.12 0.16
N VAL A 195 2.09 7.98 0.41
CA VAL A 195 1.80 9.09 -0.51
C VAL A 195 3.07 9.90 -0.84
N GLN A 196 4.04 9.94 0.09
CA GLN A 196 5.33 10.57 -0.11
C GLN A 196 6.27 9.85 -1.09
N GLY A 197 5.90 8.65 -1.54
CA GLY A 197 6.55 7.96 -2.67
C GLY A 197 6.00 8.36 -4.03
N LYS A 198 4.93 9.17 -4.06
CA LYS A 198 4.30 9.70 -5.30
C LYS A 198 4.35 11.22 -5.38
N ILE A 199 4.40 11.91 -4.23
CA ILE A 199 4.52 13.36 -4.12
C ILE A 199 5.56 13.75 -3.06
N PRO A 200 6.45 14.73 -3.30
CA PRO A 200 7.31 15.26 -2.24
C PRO A 200 6.55 16.20 -1.30
N ILE A 201 7.06 16.40 -0.09
CA ILE A 201 6.53 17.41 0.84
C ILE A 201 7.72 18.13 1.49
N PRO A 202 7.64 19.45 1.75
CA PRO A 202 8.70 20.17 2.44
C PRO A 202 9.10 19.50 3.77
N TYR A 203 10.37 19.67 4.14
CA TYR A 203 10.97 19.14 5.38
C TYR A 203 10.92 17.62 5.55
N ARG A 204 10.78 16.88 4.44
CA ARG A 204 10.69 15.41 4.39
C ARG A 204 11.55 14.83 3.25
N SER A 205 12.62 15.51 2.85
CA SER A 205 13.44 15.19 1.66
C SER A 205 13.95 13.74 1.66
N ALA A 206 14.67 13.31 2.72
CA ALA A 206 15.24 11.97 2.81
C ALA A 206 14.16 10.88 2.72
N TYR A 207 13.05 11.07 3.44
CA TYR A 207 11.94 10.13 3.44
C TYR A 207 11.20 10.08 2.10
N SER A 208 10.94 11.24 1.49
CA SER A 208 10.27 11.32 0.19
C SER A 208 11.13 10.69 -0.89
N ALA A 209 12.43 10.98 -0.91
CA ALA A 209 13.39 10.37 -1.83
C ALA A 209 13.40 8.85 -1.68
N SER A 210 13.52 8.33 -0.45
CA SER A 210 13.54 6.89 -0.22
C SER A 210 12.25 6.22 -0.67
N LYS A 211 11.08 6.82 -0.39
CA LYS A 211 9.79 6.23 -0.80
C LYS A 211 9.53 6.32 -2.29
N HIS A 212 10.06 7.33 -3.01
CA HIS A 212 10.02 7.35 -4.48
C HIS A 212 10.92 6.26 -5.07
N ALA A 213 12.12 6.06 -4.52
CA ALA A 213 13.02 4.98 -4.94
C ALA A 213 12.37 3.60 -4.71
N THR A 214 11.76 3.37 -3.54
CA THR A 214 10.98 2.16 -3.24
C THR A 214 9.84 1.99 -4.25
N GLN A 215 9.03 3.02 -4.50
CA GLN A 215 7.92 2.97 -5.45
C GLN A 215 8.42 2.51 -6.84
N ALA A 216 9.44 3.20 -7.38
CA ALA A 216 9.98 2.90 -8.70
C ALA A 216 10.53 1.47 -8.80
N TYR A 217 11.32 1.03 -7.81
CA TYR A 217 11.88 -0.32 -7.82
C TYR A 217 10.81 -1.41 -7.83
N PHE A 218 9.81 -1.31 -6.95
CA PHE A 218 8.76 -2.33 -6.89
C PHE A 218 7.78 -2.23 -8.07
N ASP A 219 7.67 -1.07 -8.72
CA ASP A 219 6.95 -0.95 -10.00
C ASP A 219 7.68 -1.65 -11.15
N CYS A 220 9.02 -1.55 -11.21
CA CYS A 220 9.84 -2.34 -12.15
C CYS A 220 9.72 -3.85 -11.86
N LEU A 221 9.93 -4.25 -10.60
CA LEU A 221 9.82 -5.66 -10.17
C LEU A 221 8.48 -6.26 -10.59
N ARG A 222 7.38 -5.51 -10.40
CA ARG A 222 6.04 -5.95 -10.80
C ARG A 222 5.96 -6.36 -12.26
N ALA A 223 6.52 -5.55 -13.16
CA ALA A 223 6.50 -5.82 -14.59
C ALA A 223 7.37 -7.03 -14.94
N GLU A 224 8.54 -7.16 -14.32
CA GLU A 224 9.50 -8.22 -14.60
C GLU A 224 9.02 -9.61 -14.15
N VAL A 225 8.35 -9.69 -13.00
CA VAL A 225 7.91 -10.97 -12.40
C VAL A 225 6.51 -11.40 -12.79
N GLU A 226 5.74 -10.57 -13.51
CA GLU A 226 4.36 -10.89 -13.93
C GLU A 226 4.30 -12.18 -14.75
N ARG A 227 5.23 -12.36 -15.70
CA ARG A 227 5.37 -13.59 -16.50
C ARG A 227 5.75 -14.83 -15.69
N LEU A 228 6.25 -14.64 -14.47
CA LEU A 228 6.69 -15.71 -13.56
C LEU A 228 5.55 -16.16 -12.62
N GLY A 229 4.36 -15.55 -12.70
CA GLY A 229 3.20 -15.89 -11.87
C GLY A 229 3.16 -15.18 -10.52
N LEU A 230 4.10 -14.26 -10.25
CA LEU A 230 4.20 -13.54 -8.99
C LEU A 230 3.37 -12.26 -9.02
N GLN A 231 2.96 -11.81 -7.84
CA GLN A 231 2.20 -10.57 -7.64
C GLN A 231 3.04 -9.55 -6.88
N VAL A 232 2.92 -8.27 -7.23
CA VAL A 232 3.56 -7.17 -6.50
C VAL A 232 2.55 -6.07 -6.22
N SER A 233 2.34 -5.76 -4.95
CA SER A 233 1.49 -4.68 -4.46
C SER A 233 2.33 -3.57 -3.85
N VAL A 234 2.13 -2.34 -4.33
CA VAL A 234 2.67 -1.14 -3.67
C VAL A 234 1.53 -0.43 -2.97
N ILE A 235 1.63 -0.31 -1.65
CA ILE A 235 0.63 0.36 -0.83
C ILE A 235 1.18 1.71 -0.43
N SER A 236 0.44 2.79 -0.69
CA SER A 236 0.81 4.18 -0.44
C SER A 236 -0.15 4.81 0.58
N PRO A 237 0.04 4.59 1.89
CA PRO A 237 -0.77 5.23 2.90
C PRO A 237 -0.48 6.72 3.04
N GLY A 238 -1.50 7.46 3.46
CA GLY A 238 -1.36 8.80 4.04
C GLY A 238 -0.76 8.74 5.45
N TYR A 239 -1.14 9.68 6.30
CA TYR A 239 -0.75 9.65 7.71
C TYR A 239 -1.50 8.53 8.45
N ILE A 240 -0.75 7.76 9.25
CA ILE A 240 -1.29 6.69 10.11
C ILE A 240 -0.94 7.05 11.55
N ARG A 241 -1.91 6.91 12.47
CA ARG A 241 -1.75 7.25 13.89
C ARG A 241 -0.86 6.24 14.61
N THR A 242 0.45 6.39 14.42
CA THR A 242 1.51 5.53 14.99
C THR A 242 2.65 6.38 15.54
N ASN A 243 3.60 5.75 16.23
CA ASN A 243 4.81 6.41 16.73
C ASN A 243 5.84 6.76 15.63
N LEU A 244 5.47 6.69 14.34
CA LEU A 244 6.37 6.99 13.21
C LEU A 244 6.95 8.40 13.26
N SER A 245 6.21 9.39 13.78
CA SER A 245 6.78 10.74 13.96
C SER A 245 7.69 10.85 15.16
N ILE A 246 7.30 10.27 16.29
CA ILE A 246 8.14 10.24 17.50
C ILE A 246 9.48 9.56 17.17
N ASN A 247 9.47 8.50 16.35
CA ASN A 247 10.64 7.72 15.97
C ASN A 247 11.37 8.23 14.72
N ALA A 248 11.04 9.42 14.22
CA ALA A 248 11.78 9.96 13.08
C ALA A 248 13.22 10.31 13.43
N VAL A 249 14.07 10.36 12.41
CA VAL A 249 15.38 11.00 12.49
C VAL A 249 15.32 12.46 12.06
N THR A 250 16.17 13.31 12.65
CA THR A 250 16.36 14.72 12.29
C THR A 250 17.58 14.92 11.41
N GLY A 251 17.88 16.17 11.03
CA GLY A 251 18.98 16.50 10.11
C GLY A 251 20.37 16.05 10.58
N ASP A 252 20.57 15.95 11.88
CA ASP A 252 21.79 15.49 12.56
C ASP A 252 21.77 13.99 12.89
N GLY A 253 20.67 13.28 12.63
CA GLY A 253 20.48 11.87 12.95
C GLY A 253 19.88 11.60 14.33
N SER A 254 19.65 12.63 15.15
CA SER A 254 18.97 12.47 16.44
C SER A 254 17.48 12.15 16.26
N LYS A 255 16.81 11.76 17.35
CA LYS A 255 15.41 11.36 17.31
C LYS A 255 14.51 12.59 17.39
N TYR A 256 13.55 12.72 16.48
CA TYR A 256 12.62 13.86 16.45
C TYR A 256 11.76 13.97 17.72
N GLY A 257 11.32 12.85 18.30
CA GLY A 257 10.69 12.81 19.63
C GLY A 257 9.27 13.38 19.71
N VAL A 258 8.75 14.02 18.65
CA VAL A 258 7.46 14.74 18.67
C VAL A 258 6.37 14.02 17.87
N MET A 259 5.14 14.05 18.42
CA MET A 259 3.94 13.60 17.70
C MET A 259 3.45 14.71 16.75
N ASP A 260 3.63 14.54 15.44
CA ASP A 260 3.13 15.48 14.43
C ASP A 260 1.59 15.57 14.51
N LYS A 261 1.00 16.77 14.49
CA LYS A 261 -0.47 16.98 14.47
C LYS A 261 -1.17 16.25 13.31
N THR A 262 -0.48 16.06 12.18
CA THR A 262 -1.01 15.30 11.03
C THR A 262 -0.96 13.80 11.25
N THR A 263 0.07 13.30 11.93
CA THR A 263 0.20 11.87 12.31
C THR A 263 -0.83 11.52 13.39
N ALA A 264 -1.02 12.39 14.38
CA ALA A 264 -2.04 12.19 15.43
C ALA A 264 -3.47 12.10 14.88
N ARG A 265 -3.77 12.83 13.80
CA ARG A 265 -5.05 12.80 13.07
C ARG A 265 -5.07 11.81 11.89
N GLY A 266 -4.06 10.95 11.79
CA GLY A 266 -3.96 9.94 10.75
C GLY A 266 -5.02 8.85 10.90
N SER A 267 -5.14 8.01 9.87
CA SER A 267 -6.00 6.83 9.89
C SER A 267 -5.61 5.87 11.01
N ASP A 268 -6.59 5.12 11.50
CA ASP A 268 -6.33 4.08 12.49
C ASP A 268 -5.43 2.99 11.89
N PRO A 269 -4.35 2.58 12.56
CA PRO A 269 -3.45 1.55 12.04
C PRO A 269 -4.15 0.22 11.75
N VAL A 270 -5.19 -0.15 12.51
CA VAL A 270 -5.96 -1.39 12.31
C VAL A 270 -6.71 -1.34 10.96
N ASP A 271 -7.30 -0.19 10.63
CA ASP A 271 -8.03 -0.04 9.37
C ASP A 271 -7.09 -0.07 8.16
N VAL A 272 -5.90 0.51 8.29
CA VAL A 272 -4.86 0.39 7.27
C VAL A 272 -4.41 -1.06 7.13
N ALA A 273 -4.18 -1.79 8.23
CA ALA A 273 -3.83 -3.21 8.20
C ALA A 273 -4.92 -4.09 7.53
N ARG A 274 -6.21 -3.83 7.79
CA ARG A 274 -7.33 -4.48 7.09
C ARG A 274 -7.33 -4.16 5.59
N ALA A 275 -7.00 -2.93 5.21
CA ALA A 275 -6.86 -2.56 3.81
C ALA A 275 -5.65 -3.25 3.16
N VAL A 276 -4.54 -3.44 3.86
CA VAL A 276 -3.39 -4.25 3.40
C VAL A 276 -3.82 -5.70 3.17
N LEU A 277 -4.51 -6.32 4.14
CA LEU A 277 -5.04 -7.68 3.97
C LEU A 277 -5.96 -7.76 2.75
N LYS A 278 -6.89 -6.81 2.60
CA LYS A 278 -7.76 -6.74 1.44
C LYS A 278 -6.98 -6.61 0.13
N ALA A 279 -5.93 -5.79 0.08
CA ALA A 279 -5.08 -5.63 -1.10
C ALA A 279 -4.38 -6.94 -1.48
N VAL A 280 -3.89 -7.69 -0.49
CA VAL A 280 -3.32 -9.04 -0.68
C VAL A 280 -4.38 -9.99 -1.24
N CYS A 281 -5.52 -10.10 -0.56
CA CYS A 281 -6.65 -10.95 -0.95
C CYS A 281 -7.28 -10.57 -2.30
N HIS A 282 -6.98 -9.40 -2.87
CA HIS A 282 -7.48 -8.97 -4.18
C HIS A 282 -6.35 -8.79 -5.21
N LYS A 283 -5.10 -9.12 -4.86
CA LYS A 283 -3.92 -8.97 -5.72
C LYS A 283 -3.82 -7.56 -6.32
N GLN A 284 -4.13 -6.53 -5.53
CA GLN A 284 -4.16 -5.14 -6.03
C GLN A 284 -2.75 -4.62 -6.31
N LYS A 285 -2.48 -4.12 -7.52
CA LYS A 285 -1.13 -3.73 -7.96
C LYS A 285 -0.62 -2.43 -7.29
N ASP A 286 -1.43 -1.38 -7.28
CA ASP A 286 -1.10 -0.06 -6.71
C ASP A 286 -2.29 0.45 -5.88
N VAL A 287 -2.07 0.71 -4.60
CA VAL A 287 -3.13 1.02 -3.63
C VAL A 287 -2.81 2.29 -2.87
N VAL A 288 -3.58 3.36 -3.11
CA VAL A 288 -3.47 4.61 -2.35
C VAL A 288 -4.47 4.59 -1.20
N LEU A 289 -3.96 4.62 0.04
CA LEU A 289 -4.76 4.63 1.27
C LEU A 289 -4.65 6.01 1.93
N ALA A 290 -5.25 7.02 1.30
CA ALA A 290 -5.20 8.39 1.78
C ALA A 290 -6.53 9.12 1.56
N GLY A 291 -6.75 10.19 2.33
CA GLY A 291 -7.93 11.04 2.14
C GLY A 291 -7.93 11.77 0.80
N LEU A 292 -9.00 12.54 0.57
CA LEU A 292 -9.21 13.27 -0.68
C LEU A 292 -8.06 14.24 -1.00
N LEU A 293 -7.57 14.98 0.01
CA LEU A 293 -6.55 16.01 -0.20
C LEU A 293 -5.19 15.45 -0.66
N PRO A 294 -4.54 14.47 0.03
CA PRO A 294 -3.32 13.86 -0.49
C PRO A 294 -3.50 13.20 -1.85
N THR A 295 -4.66 12.56 -2.07
CA THR A 295 -4.98 11.91 -3.35
C THR A 295 -5.07 12.94 -4.49
N ALA A 296 -5.78 14.05 -4.27
CA ALA A 296 -5.84 15.15 -5.23
C ALA A 296 -4.45 15.77 -5.48
N ALA A 297 -3.60 15.87 -4.45
CA ALA A 297 -2.24 16.37 -4.61
C ALA A 297 -1.36 15.47 -5.50
N ILE A 298 -1.56 14.15 -5.49
CA ILE A 298 -0.89 13.21 -6.41
C ILE A 298 -1.26 13.55 -7.86
N TYR A 299 -2.55 13.70 -8.16
CA TYR A 299 -2.98 14.08 -9.51
C TYR A 299 -2.54 15.50 -9.88
N LEU A 300 -2.59 16.45 -8.93
CA LEU A 300 -2.17 17.84 -9.17
C LEU A 300 -0.69 17.92 -9.53
N ARG A 301 0.18 17.14 -8.87
CA ARG A 301 1.61 17.06 -9.22
C ARG A 301 1.80 16.65 -10.67
N THR A 302 1.01 15.72 -11.17
CA THR A 302 1.11 15.20 -12.55
C THR A 302 0.47 16.13 -13.57
N LEU A 303 -0.73 16.62 -13.29
CA LEU A 303 -1.55 17.38 -14.24
C LEU A 303 -1.21 18.88 -14.28
N TRP A 304 -0.78 19.46 -13.17
CA TRP A 304 -0.42 20.88 -13.09
C TRP A 304 0.78 21.12 -12.15
N PRO A 305 2.00 20.72 -12.55
CA PRO A 305 3.19 20.76 -11.71
C PRO A 305 3.51 22.16 -11.15
N SER A 306 3.33 23.22 -11.96
CA SER A 306 3.63 24.59 -11.54
C SER A 306 2.74 25.06 -10.39
N LEU A 307 1.44 24.72 -10.41
CA LEU A 307 0.52 25.02 -9.31
C LEU A 307 0.89 24.18 -8.07
N TYR A 308 1.16 22.89 -8.25
CA TYR A 308 1.60 22.03 -7.16
C TYR A 308 2.85 22.58 -6.44
N PHE A 309 3.89 22.95 -7.20
CA PHE A 309 5.13 23.48 -6.61
C PHE A 309 4.93 24.85 -5.95
N ARG A 310 4.03 25.69 -6.47
CA ARG A 310 3.63 26.94 -5.79
C ARG A 310 2.97 26.66 -4.43
N LEU A 311 2.05 25.70 -4.36
CA LEU A 311 1.43 25.30 -3.10
C LEU A 311 2.44 24.70 -2.11
N MET A 312 3.41 23.93 -2.60
CA MET A 312 4.48 23.38 -1.75
C MET A 312 5.42 24.47 -1.22
N ALA A 313 5.74 25.49 -2.02
CA ALA A 313 6.51 26.65 -1.56
C ALA A 313 5.76 27.43 -0.47
N SER A 314 4.47 27.72 -0.67
CA SER A 314 3.62 28.36 0.34
C SER A 314 3.52 27.53 1.63
N ARG A 315 3.43 26.20 1.50
CA ARG A 315 3.45 25.29 2.64
C ARG A 315 4.78 25.33 3.40
N ALA A 316 5.91 25.36 2.69
CA ALA A 316 7.23 25.46 3.31
C ALA A 316 7.36 26.73 4.15
N ILE A 317 6.96 27.89 3.60
CA ILE A 317 6.97 29.18 4.31
C ILE A 317 6.13 29.13 5.60
N LYS A 318 4.92 28.53 5.52
CA LYS A 318 4.04 28.40 6.69
C LYS A 318 4.63 27.50 7.77
N GLU A 319 5.21 26.37 7.40
CA GLU A 319 5.82 25.44 8.35
C GLU A 319 7.13 25.99 8.96
N HIS A 320 7.85 26.88 8.27
CA HIS A 320 9.02 27.58 8.83
C HIS A 320 8.63 28.51 9.97
N ARG A 321 7.64 29.39 9.74
CA ARG A 321 7.19 30.39 10.73
C ARG A 321 6.74 29.75 12.04
N VAL A 322 6.04 28.62 11.96
CA VAL A 322 5.56 27.87 13.14
C VAL A 322 6.70 27.26 13.97
N LYS A 323 7.92 27.16 13.43
CA LYS A 323 9.09 26.69 14.18
C LYS A 323 9.91 27.82 14.81
N GLU A 324 9.71 29.06 14.36
CA GLU A 324 10.36 30.26 14.91
C GLU A 324 9.55 30.88 16.06
N GLU A 325 8.25 30.58 16.14
CA GLU A 325 7.33 30.89 17.24
C GLU A 325 7.37 29.84 18.36
#